data_AF-A0A3D5R4G7-F1
#
_entry.id   AF-A0A3D5R4G7-F1
#
_cell.length_a   1.000
_cell.length_b   1.000
_cell.length_c   1.000
_cell.angle_alpha   90.00
_cell.angle_beta   90.00
_cell.angle_gamma   90.00
#
_symmetry.space_group_name_H-M   'P 1'
#
loop_
_entity.id
_entity.type
_entity.pdbx_description
1 polymer ?
#
loop_
_entity_poly.entity_id
_entity_poly.type
_entity_poly.pdbx_seq_one_letter_code
_entity_poly.pdbx_strand_id
1 'polypeptide(L)'
;GAQKILDIFHDQTCSDFSLQSKKKLAQLYKRTGRMDEAVQIWRQMAACEPIEFYAVSELAKYQEHHEQDYSQARALIESALAGNNTFSEQEQESLSHRLKRLKARLKPSR
;
A
#
# COMPACT_ATOMS: atom_id res chain seq x y z
N GLY A 1 8.32 27.96 8.19
CA GLY A 1 9.05 26.70 8.37
C GLY A 1 8.10 25.53 8.52
N ALA A 2 7.33 25.20 7.49
CA ALA A 2 6.50 24.00 7.43
C ALA A 2 7.28 22.79 6.86
N GLN A 3 8.34 23.05 6.09
CA GLN A 3 9.19 22.01 5.49
C GLN A 3 9.90 21.16 6.56
N LYS A 4 10.39 21.78 7.64
CA LYS A 4 11.05 21.06 8.75
C LYS A 4 10.10 20.14 9.53
N ILE A 5 8.80 20.40 9.51
CA ILE A 5 7.81 19.52 10.16
C ILE A 5 7.61 18.27 9.29
N LEU A 6 7.68 18.40 7.95
CA LEU A 6 7.63 17.27 7.02
C LEU A 6 8.89 16.40 7.04
N ASP A 7 10.06 16.99 7.29
CA ASP A 7 11.32 16.25 7.40
C ASP A 7 11.44 15.45 8.70
N ILE A 8 10.76 15.85 9.78
CA ILE A 8 10.68 15.06 11.03
C ILE A 8 9.84 13.78 10.82
N PHE A 9 8.86 13.79 9.91
CA PHE A 9 8.04 12.61 9.59
C PHE A 9 8.74 11.56 8.73
N HIS A 10 9.94 11.84 8.21
CA HIS A 10 10.64 10.93 7.30
C HIS A 10 11.43 9.83 8.01
N ASP A 11 11.74 9.96 9.31
CA ASP A 11 12.78 9.12 9.93
C ASP A 11 12.37 8.46 11.27
N GLN A 12 11.09 8.41 11.61
CA GLN A 12 10.64 7.80 12.87
C GLN A 12 9.44 6.88 12.67
N THR A 13 9.72 5.57 12.72
CA THR A 13 8.97 4.43 13.29
C THR A 13 7.45 4.33 13.06
N CYS A 14 6.92 3.12 13.22
CA CYS A 14 5.49 2.81 13.06
C CYS A 14 4.53 3.63 13.98
N SER A 15 5.00 4.60 14.78
CA SER A 15 4.50 4.93 16.10
C SER A 15 3.90 6.34 16.35
N ASP A 16 3.64 7.20 15.35
CA ASP A 16 3.07 8.53 15.69
C ASP A 16 1.53 8.59 15.70
N PHE A 17 0.84 7.69 14.98
CA PHE A 17 -0.61 7.72 14.85
C PHE A 17 -1.21 6.33 14.76
N SER A 18 -2.43 6.17 15.31
CA SER A 18 -3.20 4.93 15.16
C SER A 18 -3.39 4.56 13.68
N LEU A 19 -3.50 3.26 13.38
CA LEU A 19 -3.78 2.78 12.02
C LEU A 19 -5.06 3.41 11.45
N GLN A 20 -6.07 3.65 12.28
CA GLN A 20 -7.31 4.31 11.87
C GLN A 20 -7.10 5.76 11.45
N SER A 21 -6.23 6.50 12.17
CA SER A 21 -5.87 7.87 11.81
C SER A 21 -5.10 7.91 10.49
N LYS A 22 -4.15 7.00 10.29
CA LYS A 22 -3.39 6.86 9.03
C LYS A 22 -4.32 6.55 7.85
N LYS A 23 -5.27 5.63 8.01
CA LYS A 23 -6.30 5.32 7.00
C LYS A 23 -7.12 6.56 6.62
N LYS A 24 -7.65 7.28 7.61
CA LYS A 24 -8.46 8.50 7.37
C LYS A 24 -7.65 9.59 6.67
N LEU A 25 -6.39 9.79 7.06
CA LEU A 25 -5.52 10.79 6.44
C LEU A 25 -5.20 10.44 4.98
N ALA A 26 -4.84 9.18 4.69
CA ALA A 26 -4.60 8.73 3.32
C ALA A 26 -5.86 8.86 2.44
N GLN A 27 -7.04 8.54 2.98
CA GLN A 27 -8.31 8.75 2.30
C GLN A 27 -8.56 10.24 1.97
N LEU A 28 -8.25 11.15 2.91
CA LEU A 28 -8.38 12.59 2.69
C LEU A 28 -7.43 13.08 1.60
N TYR A 29 -6.16 12.67 1.65
CA TYR A 29 -5.17 13.00 0.62
C TYR A 29 -5.59 12.51 -0.76
N LYS A 30 -6.01 11.25 -0.88
CA LYS A 30 -6.56 10.70 -2.12
C LYS A 30 -7.75 11.50 -2.65
N ARG A 31 -8.71 11.88 -1.78
CA ARG A 31 -9.92 12.65 -2.17
C ARG A 31 -9.60 14.09 -2.58
N THR A 32 -8.49 14.64 -2.12
CA THR A 32 -8.05 16.02 -2.42
C THR A 32 -7.04 16.08 -3.57
N GLY A 33 -6.81 14.97 -4.28
CA GLY A 33 -5.88 14.90 -5.40
C GLY A 33 -4.40 14.83 -4.99
N ARG A 34 -4.12 14.75 -3.68
CA ARG A 34 -2.79 14.67 -3.09
C ARG A 34 -2.32 13.21 -3.06
N MET A 35 -2.14 12.63 -4.25
CA MET A 35 -1.90 11.20 -4.39
C MET A 35 -0.56 10.78 -3.79
N ASP A 36 0.49 11.57 -3.97
CA ASP A 36 1.84 11.24 -3.49
C ASP A 36 1.89 11.13 -1.98
N GLU A 37 1.22 12.03 -1.25
CA GLU A 37 1.13 11.95 0.21
C GLU A 37 0.31 10.74 0.69
N ALA A 38 -0.75 10.37 -0.04
CA ALA A 38 -1.49 9.14 0.26
C ALA A 38 -0.60 7.90 0.10
N VAL A 39 0.21 7.86 -0.96
CA VAL A 39 1.15 6.77 -1.26
C VAL A 39 2.22 6.64 -0.17
N GLN A 40 2.76 7.76 0.34
CA GLN A 40 3.71 7.72 1.45
C GLN A 40 3.10 7.06 2.69
N ILE A 41 1.85 7.39 3.02
CA ILE A 41 1.16 6.75 4.16
C ILE A 41 0.95 5.26 3.90
N TRP A 42 0.52 4.86 2.69
CA TRP A 42 0.35 3.44 2.38
C TRP A 42 1.66 2.65 2.46
N ARG A 43 2.78 3.24 1.99
CA ARG A 43 4.12 2.64 2.13
C ARG A 43 4.51 2.47 3.60
N GLN A 44 4.34 3.50 4.41
CA GLN A 44 4.60 3.42 5.85
C GLN A 44 3.74 2.35 6.54
N MET A 45 2.45 2.26 6.19
CA MET A 45 1.55 1.25 6.74
C MET A 45 1.91 -0.18 6.29
N ALA A 46 2.35 -0.36 5.04
CA ALA A 46 2.74 -1.66 4.50
C ALA A 46 4.09 -2.16 5.06
N ALA A 47 4.91 -1.26 5.61
CA ALA A 47 6.15 -1.59 6.30
C ALA A 47 5.97 -1.93 7.80
N CYS A 48 4.76 -1.73 8.34
CA CYS A 48 4.43 -2.07 9.72
C CYS A 48 3.84 -3.48 9.84
N GLU A 49 4.05 -4.12 10.99
CA GLU A 49 3.35 -5.34 11.36
C GLU A 49 2.29 -5.08 12.45
N PRO A 50 1.10 -5.70 12.37
CA PRO A 50 0.64 -6.55 11.26
C PRO A 50 0.38 -5.75 9.99
N ILE A 51 0.60 -6.38 8.84
CA ILE A 51 0.35 -5.75 7.54
C ILE A 51 -1.16 -5.52 7.37
N GLU A 52 -1.53 -4.31 6.94
CA GLU A 52 -2.92 -3.90 6.78
C GLU A 52 -3.42 -4.01 5.34
N PHE A 53 -4.56 -4.68 5.14
CA PHE A 53 -5.12 -4.94 3.81
C PHE A 53 -5.36 -3.65 3.02
N TYR A 54 -5.88 -2.62 3.70
CA TYR A 54 -6.13 -1.32 3.10
C TYR A 54 -4.88 -0.72 2.43
N ALA A 55 -3.74 -0.77 3.11
CA ALA A 55 -2.49 -0.19 2.62
C ALA A 55 -1.97 -0.95 1.40
N VAL A 56 -1.96 -2.29 1.49
CA VAL A 56 -1.54 -3.17 0.39
C VAL A 56 -2.44 -2.98 -0.83
N SER A 57 -3.75 -2.95 -0.63
CA SER A 57 -4.75 -2.86 -1.72
C SER A 57 -4.67 -1.51 -2.45
N GLU A 58 -4.53 -0.40 -1.74
CA GLU A 58 -4.42 0.91 -2.37
C GLU A 58 -3.05 1.14 -3.01
N LEU A 59 -1.96 0.70 -2.38
CA LEU A 59 -0.61 0.84 -2.96
C LEU A 59 -0.46 -0.03 -4.22
N ALA A 60 -0.99 -1.24 -4.24
CA ALA A 60 -1.00 -2.08 -5.45
C ALA A 60 -1.80 -1.44 -6.60
N LYS A 61 -2.96 -0.81 -6.31
CA LYS A 61 -3.73 -0.06 -7.32
C LYS A 61 -2.92 1.12 -7.86
N TYR A 62 -2.22 1.85 -6.99
CA TYR A 62 -1.38 2.96 -7.42
C TYR A 62 -0.26 2.49 -8.35
N GLN A 63 0.46 1.42 -7.97
CA GLN A 63 1.49 0.81 -8.79
C GLN A 63 0.95 0.33 -10.15
N GLU A 64 -0.24 -0.28 -10.19
CA GLU A 64 -0.88 -0.73 -11.43
C GLU A 64 -1.33 0.42 -12.36
N HIS A 65 -1.91 1.48 -11.80
CA HIS A 65 -2.61 2.51 -12.59
C HIS A 65 -1.80 3.77 -12.84
N HIS A 66 -0.96 4.17 -11.88
CA HIS A 66 -0.19 5.41 -11.95
C HIS A 66 1.25 5.13 -12.39
N GLU A 67 1.94 4.18 -11.76
CA GLU A 67 3.32 3.85 -12.11
C GLU A 67 3.41 2.83 -13.26
N GLN A 68 2.31 2.12 -13.55
CA GLN A 68 2.27 0.96 -14.46
C GLN A 68 3.31 -0.12 -14.11
N ASP A 69 3.76 -0.16 -12.85
CA ASP A 69 4.71 -1.14 -12.34
C ASP A 69 3.98 -2.35 -11.76
N TYR A 70 3.56 -3.22 -12.68
CA TYR A 70 2.93 -4.49 -12.34
C TYR A 70 3.85 -5.43 -11.56
N SER A 71 5.18 -5.27 -11.66
CA SER A 71 6.15 -6.14 -10.97
C SER A 71 6.23 -5.78 -9.50
N GLN A 72 6.30 -4.48 -9.17
CA GLN A 72 6.25 -4.01 -7.79
C GLN A 72 4.90 -4.33 -7.14
N ALA A 73 3.78 -4.13 -7.86
CA ALA A 73 2.45 -4.52 -7.37
C ALA A 73 2.37 -6.01 -7.04
N ARG A 74 2.96 -6.86 -7.89
CA ARG A 74 3.03 -8.31 -7.64
C ARG A 74 3.82 -8.62 -6.37
N ALA A 75 5.03 -8.09 -6.26
CA ALA A 75 5.93 -8.36 -5.13
C ALA A 75 5.31 -7.92 -3.80
N LEU A 76 4.67 -6.75 -3.76
CA LEU A 76 3.97 -6.24 -2.59
C LEU A 76 2.84 -7.18 -2.13
N ILE A 77 2.03 -7.68 -3.07
CA ILE A 77 0.93 -8.60 -2.73
C ILE A 77 1.47 -9.96 -2.27
N GLU A 78 2.53 -10.46 -2.91
CA GLU A 78 3.19 -11.71 -2.51
C GLU A 78 3.75 -11.61 -1.09
N SER A 79 4.46 -10.52 -0.77
CA SER A 79 4.99 -10.31 0.58
C SER A 79 3.88 -10.15 1.62
N ALA A 80 2.79 -9.46 1.29
CA ALA A 80 1.67 -9.28 2.20
C ALA A 80 0.94 -10.59 2.53
N LEU A 81 0.74 -11.46 1.53
CA LEU A 81 0.10 -12.77 1.74
C LEU A 81 0.99 -13.77 2.48
N ALA A 82 2.31 -13.65 2.34
CA ALA A 82 3.28 -14.52 3.03
C ALA A 82 3.67 -14.01 4.44
N GLY A 83 3.48 -12.71 4.71
CA GLY A 83 3.86 -12.08 5.96
C GLY A 83 2.81 -12.19 7.07
N ASN A 84 3.17 -11.68 8.25
CA ASN A 84 2.26 -11.58 9.39
C ASN A 84 1.17 -10.53 9.12
N ASN A 85 -0.06 -10.99 8.94
CA ASN A 85 -1.21 -10.17 8.58
C ASN A 85 -2.45 -10.63 9.36
N THR A 86 -3.45 -9.75 9.40
CA THR A 86 -4.76 -10.04 10.01
C THR A 86 -5.87 -10.03 8.96
N PHE A 87 -5.57 -10.45 7.72
CA PHE A 87 -6.53 -10.42 6.63
C PHE A 87 -7.64 -11.45 6.86
N SER A 88 -8.87 -11.03 6.64
CA SER A 88 -10.02 -11.94 6.49
C SER A 88 -9.88 -12.80 5.24
N GLU A 89 -10.62 -13.91 5.17
CA GLU A 89 -10.65 -14.79 3.99
C GLU A 89 -11.00 -14.02 2.71
N GLN A 90 -11.96 -13.10 2.79
CA GLN A 90 -12.38 -12.26 1.66
C GLN A 90 -11.25 -11.32 1.18
N GLU A 91 -10.48 -10.76 2.10
CA GLU A 91 -9.34 -9.89 1.79
C GLU A 91 -8.21 -10.69 1.14
N GLN A 92 -7.91 -11.89 1.66
CA GLN A 92 -6.94 -12.82 1.07
C GLN A 92 -7.36 -13.25 -0.34
N GLU A 93 -8.63 -13.57 -0.56
CA GLU A 93 -9.17 -13.92 -1.88
C GLU A 93 -9.05 -12.74 -2.86
N SER A 94 -9.39 -11.52 -2.40
CA SER A 94 -9.27 -10.30 -3.20
C SER A 94 -7.82 -10.06 -3.67
N LEU A 95 -6.85 -10.18 -2.75
CA LEU A 95 -5.44 -10.05 -3.08
C LEU A 95 -4.95 -11.18 -3.99
N SER A 96 -5.36 -12.43 -3.73
CA SER A 96 -5.00 -13.60 -4.53
C SER A 96 -5.53 -13.49 -5.97
N HIS A 97 -6.76 -13.00 -6.14
CA HIS A 97 -7.34 -12.76 -7.46
C HIS A 97 -6.59 -11.66 -8.23
N ARG A 98 -6.24 -10.56 -7.56
CA ARG A 98 -5.39 -9.50 -8.14
C ARG A 98 -4.02 -10.05 -8.54
N LEU A 99 -3.38 -10.83 -7.65
CA LEU A 99 -2.08 -11.46 -7.90
C LEU A 99 -2.12 -12.38 -9.13
N LYS A 100 -3.18 -13.17 -9.29
CA LYS A 100 -3.38 -14.02 -10.47
C LYS A 100 -3.42 -13.20 -11.76
N ARG A 101 -4.16 -12.08 -11.77
CA ARG A 101 -4.21 -11.16 -12.93
C ARG A 101 -2.84 -10.55 -13.25
N LEU A 102 -2.10 -10.12 -12.23
CA LEU A 102 -0.75 -9.56 -12.39
C LEU A 102 0.23 -10.59 -12.98
N LYS A 103 0.22 -11.82 -12.44
CA LYS A 103 1.04 -12.92 -12.96
C LYS A 103 0.71 -13.26 -14.41
N ALA A 104 -0.55 -13.20 -14.81
CA ALA A 104 -0.94 -13.43 -16.20
C ALA A 104 -0.44 -12.32 -17.14
N ARG A 105 -0.45 -11.06 -16.70
CA ARG A 105 0.04 -9.92 -17.49
C ARG A 105 1.56 -9.90 -17.65
N LEU A 106 2.30 -10.35 -16.65
CA LEU A 106 3.76 -10.35 -16.65
C LEU A 106 4.38 -11.56 -17.38
N LYS A 107 3.57 -12.57 -17.74
CA LYS A 107 4.06 -13.64 -18.61
C LYS A 107 4.27 -13.05 -20.01
N PRO A 108 5.47 -13.17 -20.60
CA PRO A 108 5.66 -12.78 -21.98
C PRO A 108 4.71 -13.61 -22.85
N SER A 109 3.90 -12.94 -23.67
CA SER A 109 3.17 -13.58 -24.76
C SER A 109 4.20 -14.27 -25.64
N ARG A 110 4.08 -15.60 -25.79
CA ARG A 110 4.90 -16.38 -26.71
C ARG A 110 4.56 -16.05 -28.16
#